data_AF-A0A2S4HE91-F1
#
_entry.id   AF-A0A2S4HE91-F1
#
_cell.length_a   1.000
_cell.length_b   1.000
_cell.length_c   1.000
_cell.angle_alpha   90.00
_cell.angle_beta   90.00
_cell.angle_gamma   90.00
#
_symmetry.space_group_name_H-M   'P 1'
#
loop_
_entity.id
_entity.type
_entity.pdbx_description
1 polymer ?
#
loop_
_entity_poly.entity_id
_entity_poly.type
_entity_poly.pdbx_seq_one_letter_code
_entity_poly.pdbx_strand_id
1 'polypeptide(L)'
;MKKATYLLGSLLLCLISTSVFAECAARAVYRAPEIPDLKDTSFEQAVQLEAEVKFYIQDADQRLQECGRKASPFAHNVAIGRMERVARAYNEIAEFYNRATVASNNVASN
;
A
#
# COMPACT_ATOMS: atom_id res chain seq x y z
N MET A 1 11.28 -6.79 -49.18
CA MET A 1 11.15 -7.50 -47.87
C MET A 1 11.88 -6.80 -46.71
N LYS A 2 12.92 -5.98 -46.93
CA LYS A 2 13.67 -5.30 -45.84
C LYS A 2 12.87 -4.22 -45.06
N LYS A 3 11.81 -3.64 -45.62
CA LYS A 3 11.03 -2.55 -44.97
C LYS A 3 10.12 -3.05 -43.83
N ALA A 4 9.66 -4.30 -43.89
CA ALA A 4 8.77 -4.88 -42.89
C ALA A 4 9.48 -5.18 -41.57
N THR A 5 10.77 -5.58 -41.63
CA THR A 5 11.60 -5.84 -40.44
C THR A 5 11.93 -4.57 -39.66
N TYR A 6 12.10 -3.42 -40.32
CA TYR A 6 12.31 -2.14 -39.62
C TYR A 6 11.04 -1.63 -38.90
N LEU A 7 9.86 -1.85 -39.49
CA LEU A 7 8.59 -1.46 -38.88
C LEU A 7 8.26 -2.30 -37.63
N LEU A 8 8.52 -3.62 -37.68
CA LEU A 8 8.38 -4.51 -36.52
C LEU A 8 9.38 -4.17 -35.41
N GLY A 9 10.63 -3.86 -35.75
CA GLY A 9 11.66 -3.45 -34.78
C GLY A 9 11.31 -2.14 -34.06
N SER A 10 10.80 -1.14 -34.79
CA SER A 10 10.36 0.14 -34.20
C SER A 10 9.14 0.00 -33.29
N LEU A 11 8.21 -0.92 -33.60
CA LEU A 11 7.01 -1.14 -32.79
C LEU A 11 7.34 -1.83 -31.46
N LEU A 12 8.28 -2.76 -31.47
CA LEU A 12 8.79 -3.44 -30.27
C LEU A 12 9.50 -2.46 -29.32
N LEU A 13 10.27 -1.50 -29.82
CA LEU A 13 10.93 -0.48 -29.01
C LEU A 13 9.96 0.50 -28.33
N CYS A 14 8.80 0.77 -28.93
CA CYS A 14 7.76 1.59 -28.33
C CYS A 14 6.97 0.89 -27.21
N LEU A 15 6.98 -0.45 -27.15
CA LEU A 15 6.27 -1.21 -26.11
C LEU A 15 7.08 -1.34 -24.81
N ILE A 16 8.40 -1.15 -24.85
CA ILE A 16 9.27 -1.30 -23.67
C ILE A 16 9.18 -0.05 -22.76
N SER A 17 8.78 1.09 -23.30
CA SER A 17 8.75 2.35 -22.55
C SER A 17 7.51 2.50 -21.66
N THR A 18 6.43 1.77 -21.89
CA THR A 18 5.18 1.90 -21.09
C THR A 18 5.15 1.01 -19.85
N SER A 19 5.90 -0.10 -19.83
CA SER A 19 5.99 -1.02 -18.70
C SER A 19 6.74 -0.43 -17.49
N VAL A 20 7.76 0.40 -17.73
CA VAL A 20 8.56 1.04 -16.67
C VAL A 20 7.72 1.98 -15.78
N PHE A 21 6.64 2.52 -16.34
CA PHE A 21 5.77 3.48 -15.67
C PHE A 21 4.81 2.83 -14.66
N ALA A 22 4.18 1.71 -15.04
CA ALA A 22 3.33 0.95 -14.13
C ALA A 22 4.14 0.26 -13.02
N GLU A 23 5.38 -0.15 -13.32
CA GLU A 23 6.27 -0.76 -12.34
C GLU A 23 6.63 0.17 -11.18
N CYS A 24 6.81 1.47 -11.43
CA CYS A 24 7.21 2.40 -10.38
C CYS A 24 6.17 2.48 -9.25
N ALA A 25 4.91 2.74 -9.60
CA ALA A 25 3.82 2.84 -8.62
C ALA A 25 3.58 1.51 -7.88
N ALA A 26 3.62 0.38 -8.60
CA ALA A 26 3.50 -0.93 -7.98
C ALA A 26 4.65 -1.22 -6.99
N ARG A 27 5.87 -0.79 -7.32
CA ARG A 27 7.04 -0.95 -6.47
C ARG A 27 7.02 -0.03 -5.26
N ALA A 28 6.43 1.17 -5.36
CA ALA A 28 6.27 2.08 -4.22
C ALA A 28 5.53 1.39 -3.06
N VAL A 29 4.53 0.56 -3.36
CA VAL A 29 3.69 -0.12 -2.36
C VAL A 29 4.06 -1.60 -2.10
N TYR A 30 5.18 -2.10 -2.64
CA TYR A 30 5.49 -3.55 -2.67
C TYR A 30 5.68 -4.23 -1.30
N ARG A 31 5.97 -3.48 -0.23
CA ARG A 31 6.28 -4.02 1.12
C ARG A 31 5.24 -3.65 2.18
N ALA A 32 3.97 -3.88 1.87
CA ALA A 32 2.93 -3.75 2.89
C ALA A 32 3.22 -4.71 4.06
N PRO A 33 3.11 -4.25 5.32
CA PRO A 33 3.18 -5.14 6.48
C PRO A 33 2.02 -6.13 6.43
N GLU A 34 2.22 -7.28 7.05
CA GLU A 34 1.14 -8.23 7.26
C GLU A 34 0.18 -7.66 8.30
N ILE A 35 -1.10 -7.55 7.94
CA ILE A 35 -2.13 -7.15 8.89
C ILE A 35 -2.85 -8.43 9.34
N PRO A 36 -2.62 -8.89 10.57
CA PRO A 36 -3.27 -10.09 11.09
C PRO A 36 -4.79 -9.89 11.21
N ASP A 37 -5.54 -10.99 11.15
CA ASP A 37 -6.96 -10.98 11.44
C ASP A 37 -7.19 -10.55 12.89
N LEU A 38 -8.31 -9.88 13.15
CA LEU A 38 -8.67 -9.39 14.49
C LEU A 38 -8.66 -10.50 15.56
N LYS A 39 -9.15 -11.70 15.20
CA LYS A 39 -9.22 -12.87 16.08
C LYS A 39 -7.84 -13.44 16.46
N ASP A 40 -6.80 -13.12 15.69
CA ASP A 40 -5.44 -13.66 15.82
C ASP A 40 -4.44 -12.59 16.29
N THR A 41 -4.93 -11.40 16.67
CA THR A 41 -4.12 -10.25 17.09
C THR A 41 -4.32 -9.98 18.57
N SER A 42 -3.25 -9.81 19.36
CA SER A 42 -3.31 -9.31 20.75
C SER A 42 -3.25 -7.78 20.82
N PHE A 43 -3.54 -7.21 22.00
CA PHE A 43 -3.42 -5.76 22.22
C PHE A 43 -1.98 -5.27 22.03
N GLU A 44 -1.01 -5.97 22.61
CA GLU A 44 0.42 -5.64 22.48
C GLU A 44 0.88 -5.70 21.03
N GLN A 45 0.40 -6.71 20.28
CA GLN A 45 0.68 -6.83 18.86
C GLN A 45 0.06 -5.67 18.06
N ALA A 46 -1.16 -5.25 18.39
CA ALA A 46 -1.79 -4.09 17.76
C ALA A 46 -0.98 -2.80 17.99
N VAL A 47 -0.47 -2.59 19.21
CA VAL A 47 0.39 -1.43 19.53
C VAL A 47 1.70 -1.46 18.73
N GLN A 48 2.32 -2.63 18.59
CA GLN A 48 3.55 -2.77 17.79
C GLN A 48 3.29 -2.53 16.30
N LEU A 49 2.15 -3.02 15.79
CA LEU A 49 1.73 -2.90 14.40
C LEU A 49 1.52 -1.43 13.98
N GLU A 50 1.18 -0.54 14.92
CA GLU A 50 1.02 0.89 14.67
C GLU A 50 2.26 1.50 14.00
N ALA A 51 3.44 1.22 14.57
CA ALA A 51 4.69 1.78 14.10
C ALA A 51 5.05 1.26 12.70
N GLU A 52 4.80 -0.02 12.44
CA GLU A 52 5.06 -0.65 11.14
C GLU A 52 4.14 -0.12 10.05
N VAL A 53 2.83 -0.01 10.34
CA VAL A 53 1.85 0.55 9.41
C VAL A 53 2.17 2.01 9.11
N LYS A 54 2.47 2.81 10.14
CA LYS A 54 2.85 4.21 9.96
C LYS A 54 4.08 4.37 9.09
N PHE A 55 5.14 3.59 9.38
CA PHE A 55 6.36 3.61 8.58
C PHE A 55 6.08 3.22 7.13
N TYR A 56 5.33 2.14 6.91
CA TYR A 56 4.96 1.70 5.56
C TYR A 56 4.22 2.78 4.78
N ILE A 57 3.21 3.42 5.36
CA ILE A 57 2.43 4.45 4.66
C ILE A 57 3.33 5.64 4.30
N GLN A 58 4.22 6.05 5.20
CA GLN A 58 5.16 7.15 4.95
C GLN A 58 6.17 6.80 3.86
N ASP A 59 6.81 5.63 3.94
CA ASP A 59 7.77 5.16 2.92
C ASP A 59 7.10 4.98 1.55
N ALA A 60 5.93 4.35 1.52
CA ALA A 60 5.20 4.11 0.29
C ALA A 60 4.72 5.41 -0.38
N ASP A 61 4.24 6.39 0.41
CA ASP A 61 3.86 7.70 -0.10
C ASP A 61 5.09 8.44 -0.66
N GLN A 62 6.19 8.49 0.07
CA GLN A 62 7.44 9.10 -0.41
C GLN A 62 7.89 8.47 -1.74
N ARG A 63 7.95 7.14 -1.81
CA ARG A 63 8.39 6.42 -3.02
C ARG A 63 7.41 6.60 -4.18
N LEU A 64 6.13 6.77 -3.91
CA LEU A 64 5.13 7.08 -4.91
C LEU A 64 5.27 8.51 -5.44
N GLN A 65 5.60 9.48 -4.57
CA GLN A 65 5.94 10.84 -4.97
C GLN A 65 7.20 10.88 -5.84
N GLU A 66 8.23 10.09 -5.52
CA GLU A 66 9.46 9.95 -6.31
C GLU A 66 9.21 9.38 -7.73
N CYS A 67 8.13 8.61 -7.91
CA CYS A 67 7.69 8.21 -9.25
C CYS A 67 7.27 9.43 -10.10
N GLY A 68 6.69 10.47 -9.48
CA GLY A 68 6.22 11.67 -10.16
C GLY A 68 5.36 11.34 -11.39
N ARG A 69 5.66 11.94 -12.53
CA ARG A 69 4.94 11.71 -13.81
C ARG A 69 5.18 10.31 -14.42
N LYS A 70 6.07 9.50 -13.81
CA LYS A 70 6.29 8.12 -14.25
C LYS A 70 5.14 7.20 -13.85
N ALA A 71 4.38 7.53 -12.80
CA ALA A 71 3.16 6.81 -12.52
C ALA A 71 2.02 7.38 -13.39
N SER A 72 1.30 6.53 -14.11
CA SER A 72 0.03 6.97 -14.71
C SER A 72 -0.97 7.32 -13.60
N PRO A 73 -1.95 8.21 -13.84
CA PRO A 73 -2.97 8.53 -12.84
C PRO A 73 -3.69 7.29 -12.29
N PHE A 74 -3.95 6.31 -13.16
CA PHE A 74 -4.54 5.04 -12.76
C PHE A 74 -3.61 4.25 -11.82
N ALA A 75 -2.34 4.06 -12.18
CA ALA A 75 -1.39 3.32 -11.35
C ALA A 75 -1.12 4.02 -10.01
N HIS A 76 -1.10 5.36 -10.01
CA HIS A 76 -1.00 6.16 -8.79
C HIS A 76 -2.21 5.90 -7.88
N ASN A 77 -3.44 6.00 -8.39
CA ASN A 77 -4.64 5.73 -7.60
C ASN A 77 -4.72 4.29 -7.09
N VAL A 78 -4.24 3.31 -7.85
CA VAL A 78 -4.13 1.92 -7.39
C VAL A 78 -3.16 1.79 -6.21
N ALA A 79 -2.03 2.51 -6.23
CA ALA A 79 -1.08 2.54 -5.13
C ALA A 79 -1.69 3.20 -3.88
N ILE A 80 -2.34 4.36 -4.02
CA ILE A 80 -3.10 5.00 -2.94
C ILE A 80 -4.12 4.03 -2.34
N GLY A 81 -4.97 3.41 -3.17
CA GLY A 81 -5.98 2.47 -2.70
C GLY A 81 -5.38 1.24 -1.99
N ARG A 82 -4.14 0.84 -2.30
CA ARG A 82 -3.45 -0.21 -1.54
C ARG A 82 -3.03 0.27 -0.15
N MET A 83 -2.48 1.48 -0.04
CA MET A 83 -2.14 2.09 1.25
C MET A 83 -3.39 2.26 2.13
N GLU A 84 -4.50 2.73 1.56
CA GLU A 84 -5.77 2.87 2.26
C GLU A 84 -6.31 1.54 2.81
N ARG A 85 -6.19 0.44 2.05
CA ARG A 85 -6.61 -0.89 2.54
C ARG A 85 -5.81 -1.33 3.76
N VAL A 86 -4.50 -1.11 3.76
CA VAL A 86 -3.63 -1.44 4.90
C VAL A 86 -4.01 -0.60 6.12
N ALA A 87 -4.17 0.73 5.94
CA ALA A 87 -4.56 1.63 7.01
C ALA A 87 -5.94 1.27 7.59
N ARG A 88 -6.92 0.93 6.73
CA ARG A 88 -8.26 0.52 7.15
C ARG A 88 -8.22 -0.77 7.98
N ALA A 89 -7.50 -1.78 7.52
CA ALA A 89 -7.40 -3.05 8.24
C ALA A 89 -6.76 -2.86 9.63
N TYR A 90 -5.72 -2.03 9.73
CA TYR A 90 -5.16 -1.65 11.03
C TYR A 90 -6.15 -0.89 11.91
N ASN A 91 -6.88 0.08 11.34
CA ASN A 91 -7.85 0.87 12.10
C ASN A 91 -8.97 0.01 12.70
N GLU A 92 -9.42 -1.03 12.00
CA GLU A 92 -10.42 -1.98 12.53
C GLU A 92 -9.91 -2.69 13.81
N ILE A 93 -8.63 -3.08 13.83
CA ILE A 93 -7.98 -3.68 15.00
C ILE A 93 -7.87 -2.65 16.12
N ALA A 94 -7.35 -1.46 15.82
CA ALA A 94 -7.16 -0.40 16.80
C ALA A 94 -8.50 0.02 17.44
N GLU A 95 -9.55 0.15 16.64
CA GLU A 95 -10.89 0.48 17.12
C GLU A 95 -11.48 -0.59 18.05
N PHE A 96 -11.29 -1.87 17.71
CA PHE A 96 -11.74 -2.97 18.57
C PHE A 96 -11.11 -2.87 19.96
N TYR A 97 -9.80 -2.69 20.02
CA TYR A 97 -9.06 -2.61 21.28
C TYR A 97 -9.33 -1.32 22.07
N ASN A 98 -9.54 -0.20 21.39
CA ASN A 98 -9.98 1.05 22.02
C ASN A 98 -11.35 0.90 22.68
N ARG A 99 -12.32 0.28 21.99
CA ARG A 99 -13.65 0.00 22.55
C ARG A 99 -13.57 -0.96 23.75
N ALA A 100 -12.76 -2.00 23.67
CA ALA A 100 -12.57 -2.95 24.78
C ALA A 100 -12.00 -2.27 26.04
N THR A 101 -11.02 -1.37 25.87
CA THR A 101 -10.40 -0.62 26.97
C THR A 101 -11.41 0.32 27.65
N VAL A 102 -12.20 1.07 26.87
CA VAL A 102 -13.24 1.97 27.40
C VAL A 102 -14.33 1.18 28.14
N ALA A 103 -14.77 0.05 27.59
CA ALA A 103 -15.76 -0.80 28.25
C ALA A 103 -15.26 -1.36 29.59
N SER A 104 -14.00 -1.80 29.66
CA SER A 104 -13.40 -2.30 30.90
C SER A 104 -13.30 -1.21 31.98
N ASN A 105 -12.90 0.01 31.60
CA ASN A 105 -12.81 1.15 32.53
C ASN A 105 -14.17 1.59 33.10
N ASN A 106 -15.24 1.49 32.31
CA ASN A 106 -16.60 1.82 32.74
C ASN A 106 -17.20 0.76 33.70
N VAL A 107 -16.76 -0.50 33.60
CA VAL A 107 -17.20 -1.57 34.51
C VAL A 107 -16.47 -1.49 35.86
N ALA A 108 -15.19 -1.11 35.86
CA ALA A 108 -14.40 -0.95 37.09
C ALA A 108 -14.77 0.30 37.92
N SER A 109 -15.60 1.19 37.38
CA SER A 109 -16.03 2.45 38.01
C SER A 109 -17.43 2.38 38.64
N ASN A 110 -18.09 1.22 38.60
CA ASN A 110 -19.37 0.93 39.26
C ASN A 110 -19.19 -0.13 40.36
#